data_AF-A0A7X8K7F2-F1
#
_entry.id   AF-A0A7X8K7F2-F1
#
_cell.length_a   1.000
_cell.length_b   1.000
_cell.length_c   1.000
_cell.angle_alpha   90.00
_cell.angle_beta   90.00
_cell.angle_gamma   90.00
#
_symmetry.space_group_name_H-M   'P 1'
#
loop_
_entity.id
_entity.type
_entity.pdbx_description
1 polymer ?
#
loop_
_entity_poly.entity_id
_entity_poly.type
_entity_poly.pdbx_seq_one_letter_code
_entity_poly.pdbx_strand_id
1 'polypeptide(L)'
;MHEPKLFFKMVRYQLKSIKYDFLPNPQDSVGKIEIKITDTVDIIRCDEQEIEIEIKRSIRFMPEALFTLDVVVALINKLDTDKSYVFQDEAERNTYVENNIKHIVDGSNIIQQVSLLIGNITSNYGRIPIISPPDLIIDSE
;
A
#
# COMPACT_ATOMS: atom_id res chain seq x y z
N MET A 1 -11.68 22.21 20.51
CA MET A 1 -11.40 22.29 19.05
C MET A 1 -11.98 21.04 18.42
N HIS A 2 -12.64 21.16 17.26
CA HIS A 2 -13.07 19.99 16.50
C HIS A 2 -11.85 19.37 15.82
N GLU A 3 -11.67 18.05 15.92
CA GLU A 3 -10.62 17.34 15.19
C GLU A 3 -10.78 17.56 13.67
N PRO A 4 -9.69 17.83 12.93
CA PRO A 4 -9.76 17.98 11.47
C PRO A 4 -10.30 16.71 10.82
N LYS A 5 -11.23 16.87 9.87
CA LYS A 5 -11.84 15.77 9.12
C LYS A 5 -11.79 16.05 7.63
N LEU A 6 -11.40 15.04 6.85
CA LEU A 6 -11.41 15.08 5.40
C LEU A 6 -12.61 14.31 4.87
N PHE A 7 -13.26 14.87 3.84
CA PHE A 7 -14.30 14.21 3.08
C PHE A 7 -13.82 14.07 1.65
N PHE A 8 -14.11 12.92 1.02
CA PHE A 8 -13.67 12.65 -0.33
C PHE A 8 -14.88 12.63 -1.27
N LYS A 9 -14.90 13.47 -2.30
CA LYS A 9 -15.91 13.42 -3.38
C LYS A 9 -15.74 12.17 -4.23
N MET A 10 -14.51 11.68 -4.33
CA MET A 10 -14.15 10.54 -5.16
C MET A 10 -12.87 9.89 -4.67
N VAL A 11 -12.83 8.57 -4.72
CA VAL A 11 -11.66 7.73 -4.46
C VAL A 11 -11.36 6.93 -5.73
N ARG A 12 -10.11 6.95 -6.19
CA ARG A 12 -9.63 6.15 -7.32
C ARG A 12 -8.41 5.36 -6.92
N TYR A 13 -8.30 4.17 -7.50
CA TYR A 13 -7.13 3.30 -7.35
C TYR A 13 -6.48 3.12 -8.72
N GLN A 14 -5.16 3.16 -8.79
CA GLN A 14 -4.42 2.94 -10.01
C GLN A 14 -3.27 1.98 -9.76
N LEU A 15 -3.21 0.87 -10.50
CA LEU A 15 -2.01 0.03 -10.54
C LEU A 15 -0.92 0.78 -11.30
N LYS A 16 0.22 1.02 -10.65
CA LYS A 16 1.38 1.69 -11.25
C LYS A 16 2.37 0.67 -11.82
N SER A 17 2.72 -0.35 -11.03
CA SER A 17 3.63 -1.40 -11.49
C SER A 17 3.46 -2.72 -10.74
N ILE A 18 3.88 -3.80 -11.40
CA ILE A 18 4.08 -5.12 -10.80
C ILE A 18 5.47 -5.57 -11.23
N LYS A 19 6.32 -5.95 -10.28
CA LYS A 19 7.60 -6.57 -10.54
C LYS A 19 7.61 -7.95 -9.91
N TYR A 20 7.72 -9.00 -10.72
CA TYR A 20 7.76 -10.38 -10.28
C TYR A 20 9.02 -11.04 -10.82
N ASP A 21 10.01 -11.24 -9.95
CA ASP A 21 11.30 -11.83 -10.32
C ASP A 21 11.39 -13.22 -9.71
N PHE A 22 11.41 -14.25 -10.56
CA PHE A 22 11.63 -15.62 -10.12
C PHE A 22 13.10 -15.84 -9.76
N LEU A 23 13.34 -16.61 -8.70
CA LEU A 23 14.70 -16.90 -8.23
C LEU A 23 15.06 -18.34 -8.59
N PRO A 24 15.84 -18.55 -9.67
CA PRO A 24 16.30 -19.88 -10.07
C PRO A 24 17.36 -20.35 -9.07
N ASN A 25 17.11 -21.49 -8.43
CA ASN A 25 17.85 -22.03 -7.28
C ASN A 25 17.46 -21.36 -5.95
N PRO A 26 16.41 -21.85 -5.25
CA PRO A 26 16.46 -21.77 -3.80
C PRO A 26 17.77 -22.45 -3.41
N GLN A 27 18.75 -21.71 -2.87
CA GLN A 27 19.92 -22.35 -2.24
C GLN A 27 19.37 -23.50 -1.40
N ASP A 28 19.89 -24.72 -1.57
CA ASP A 28 19.45 -25.96 -0.89
C ASP A 28 18.93 -25.69 0.53
N SER A 29 17.66 -25.27 0.63
CA SER A 29 17.18 -24.60 1.83
C SER A 29 16.68 -25.68 2.74
N VAL A 30 17.63 -26.38 3.36
CA VAL A 30 17.42 -27.33 4.44
C VAL A 30 17.01 -26.51 5.67
N GLY A 31 15.78 -26.01 5.68
CA GLY A 31 15.32 -25.11 6.73
C GLY A 31 13.92 -24.54 6.51
N LYS A 32 13.40 -23.90 7.56
CA LYS A 32 12.14 -23.15 7.52
C LYS A 32 12.33 -21.90 6.66
N ILE A 33 11.44 -21.71 5.68
CA ILE A 33 11.34 -20.49 4.90
C ILE A 33 10.24 -19.63 5.50
N GLU A 34 10.54 -18.37 5.81
CA GLU A 34 9.58 -17.39 6.30
C GLU A 34 9.20 -16.41 5.20
N ILE A 35 7.93 -16.00 5.16
CA ILE A 35 7.44 -14.99 4.23
C ILE A 35 7.46 -13.65 4.95
N LYS A 36 8.17 -12.68 4.38
CA LYS A 36 8.17 -11.29 4.84
C LYS A 36 7.32 -10.46 3.88
N ILE A 37 6.31 -9.79 4.43
CA ILE A 37 5.42 -8.86 3.70
C ILE A 37 5.61 -7.49 4.32
N THR A 38 5.96 -6.50 3.52
CA THR A 38 6.18 -5.13 3.97
C THR A 38 5.52 -4.15 3.01
N ASP A 39 5.01 -3.06 3.56
CA ASP A 39 4.47 -1.94 2.81
C ASP A 39 5.34 -0.70 3.01
N THR A 40 5.61 0.01 1.92
CA THR A 40 6.10 1.40 1.97
C THR A 40 5.01 2.32 1.43
N VAL A 41 4.94 3.53 1.99
CA VAL A 41 3.93 4.52 1.65
C VAL A 41 4.61 5.85 1.40
N ASP A 42 4.31 6.45 0.25
CA ASP A 42 4.86 7.72 -0.18
C ASP A 42 3.71 8.68 -0.53
N ILE A 43 3.73 9.89 0.02
CA ILE A 43 2.77 10.94 -0.33
C ILE A 43 3.30 11.63 -1.59
N ILE A 44 2.68 11.35 -2.74
CA ILE A 44 3.11 11.89 -4.03
C ILE A 44 2.56 13.29 -4.26
N ARG A 45 1.33 13.53 -3.78
CA ARG A 45 0.66 14.82 -3.90
C ARG A 45 -0.23 15.05 -2.69
N CYS A 46 -0.18 16.25 -2.15
CA CYS A 46 -1.05 16.66 -1.06
C CYS A 46 -1.36 18.15 -1.25
N ASP A 47 -2.48 18.46 -1.90
CA ASP A 47 -2.96 19.83 -2.09
C ASP A 47 -4.43 20.00 -1.67
N GLU A 48 -4.99 21.19 -1.90
CA GLU A 48 -6.36 21.53 -1.51
C GLU A 48 -7.44 20.74 -2.27
N GLN A 49 -7.08 20.11 -3.39
CA GLN A 49 -8.02 19.39 -4.25
C GLN A 49 -7.83 17.88 -4.15
N GLU A 50 -6.61 17.41 -3.93
CA GLU A 50 -6.26 16.02 -4.10
C GLU A 50 -5.14 15.56 -3.15
N ILE A 51 -5.30 14.34 -2.64
CA ILE A 51 -4.26 13.59 -1.95
C ILE A 51 -3.97 12.33 -2.79
N GLU A 52 -2.75 12.22 -3.31
CA GLU A 52 -2.23 11.02 -3.99
C GLU A 52 -1.18 10.36 -3.12
N ILE A 53 -1.42 9.09 -2.80
CA ILE A 53 -0.55 8.25 -1.97
C ILE A 53 -0.15 7.05 -2.80
N GLU A 54 1.13 6.81 -2.97
CA GLU A 54 1.66 5.59 -3.56
C GLU A 54 1.97 4.58 -2.46
N ILE A 55 1.53 3.34 -2.67
CA ILE A 55 1.73 2.24 -1.74
C ILE A 55 2.43 1.13 -2.50
N LYS A 56 3.55 0.65 -1.96
CA LYS A 56 4.27 -0.50 -2.48
C LYS A 56 4.20 -1.64 -1.47
N ARG A 57 3.54 -2.73 -1.85
CA ARG A 57 3.60 -4.00 -1.12
C ARG A 57 4.69 -4.89 -1.68
N SER A 58 5.61 -5.32 -0.81
CA SER A 58 6.73 -6.18 -1.14
C SER A 58 6.55 -7.55 -0.46
N ILE A 59 6.71 -8.63 -1.22
CA ILE A 59 6.77 -10.01 -0.70
C ILE A 59 8.17 -10.54 -0.95
N ARG A 60 8.79 -11.02 0.12
CA ARG A 60 10.12 -11.64 0.12
C ARG A 60 10.09 -12.90 0.97
N PHE A 61 11.10 -13.74 0.78
CA PHE A 61 11.31 -14.95 1.58
C PHE A 61 12.62 -14.84 2.34
N MET A 62 12.66 -15.40 3.55
CA MET A 62 13.86 -15.46 4.40
C MET A 62 14.13 -16.92 4.79
N PRO A 63 15.26 -17.53 4.37
CA PRO A 63 16.23 -17.00 3.40
C PRO A 63 15.62 -16.76 2.01
N GLU A 64 16.29 -15.97 1.19
CA GLU A 64 15.82 -15.60 -0.15
C GLU A 64 15.62 -16.84 -1.03
N ALA A 65 14.38 -17.03 -1.48
CA ALA A 65 13.94 -18.21 -2.20
C ALA A 65 12.69 -17.90 -3.04
N LEU A 66 12.36 -18.80 -3.96
CA LEU A 66 11.14 -18.82 -4.79
C LEU A 66 11.00 -17.64 -5.76
N PHE A 67 10.77 -16.43 -5.23
CA PHE A 67 10.60 -15.21 -6.00
C PHE A 67 10.63 -13.97 -5.11
N THR A 68 10.71 -12.81 -5.77
CA THR A 68 10.36 -11.52 -5.17
C THR A 68 9.17 -10.93 -5.92
N LEU A 69 8.27 -10.26 -5.20
CA LEU A 69 7.12 -9.59 -5.78
C LEU A 69 6.96 -8.19 -5.18
N ASP A 70 6.92 -7.18 -6.04
CA ASP A 70 6.55 -5.82 -5.69
C ASP A 70 5.28 -5.42 -6.45
N VAL A 71 4.28 -4.92 -5.74
CA VAL A 71 3.06 -4.35 -6.31
C VAL A 71 2.96 -2.91 -5.87
N VAL A 72 2.93 -1.99 -6.83
CA VAL A 72 2.83 -0.55 -6.59
C VAL A 72 1.49 -0.04 -7.09
N VAL A 73 0.73 0.59 -6.19
CA VAL A 73 -0.58 1.18 -6.47
C VAL A 73 -0.64 2.61 -5.97
N ALA A 74 -1.41 3.46 -6.63
CA ALA A 74 -1.75 4.78 -6.13
C ALA A 74 -3.20 4.85 -5.67
N LEU A 75 -3.39 5.43 -4.49
CA LEU A 75 -4.63 5.88 -3.91
C LEU A 75 -4.78 7.37 -4.22
N ILE A 76 -5.78 7.74 -5.02
CA ILE A 76 -6.04 9.13 -5.40
C ILE A 76 -7.39 9.54 -4.80
N ASN A 77 -7.35 10.41 -3.80
CA ASN A 77 -8.51 10.93 -3.08
C ASN A 77 -8.76 12.39 -3.48
N LYS A 78 -9.90 12.67 -4.11
CA LYS A 78 -10.31 14.06 -4.38
C LYS A 78 -11.11 14.62 -3.22
N LEU A 79 -10.65 15.73 -2.67
CA LEU A 79 -11.24 16.38 -1.50
C LEU A 79 -12.59 17.01 -1.84
N ASP A 80 -13.53 16.88 -0.91
CA ASP A 80 -14.75 17.68 -0.85
C ASP A 80 -14.41 18.99 -0.12
N THR A 81 -13.93 19.99 -0.84
CA THR A 81 -13.52 21.29 -0.29
C THR A 81 -14.62 22.00 0.50
N ASP A 82 -15.89 21.67 0.23
CA ASP A 82 -17.04 22.29 0.88
C ASP A 82 -17.35 21.69 2.25
N LYS A 83 -16.86 20.47 2.52
CA LYS A 83 -17.10 19.71 3.77
C LYS A 83 -15.84 19.42 4.57
N SER A 84 -14.70 19.39 3.90
CA SER A 84 -13.41 19.08 4.52
C SER A 84 -12.93 20.24 5.38
N TYR A 85 -12.12 19.91 6.37
CA TYR A 85 -11.42 20.89 7.17
C TYR A 85 -10.52 21.75 6.27
N VAL A 86 -10.54 23.07 6.51
CA VAL A 86 -9.69 24.04 5.82
C VAL A 86 -8.44 24.24 6.66
N PHE A 87 -7.30 23.74 6.17
CA PHE A 87 -5.99 23.96 6.79
C PHE A 87 -5.53 25.40 6.59
N GLN A 88 -4.72 25.89 7.53
CA GLN A 88 -4.14 27.23 7.48
C GLN A 88 -3.10 27.34 6.37
N ASP A 89 -2.32 26.29 6.18
CA ASP A 89 -1.28 26.20 5.17
C ASP A 89 -1.01 24.75 4.73
N GLU A 90 -0.10 24.60 3.77
CA GLU A 90 0.36 23.32 3.26
C GLU A 90 1.08 22.47 4.31
N ALA A 91 1.83 23.08 5.23
CA ALA A 91 2.60 22.36 6.23
C ALA A 91 1.68 21.66 7.25
N GLU A 92 0.62 22.35 7.71
CA GLU A 92 -0.41 21.78 8.58
C GLU A 92 -1.11 20.60 7.89
N ARG A 93 -1.47 20.76 6.61
CA ARG A 93 -2.10 19.69 5.81
C ARG A 93 -1.19 18.47 5.67
N ASN A 94 0.07 18.67 5.27
CA ASN A 94 1.02 17.58 5.08
C ASN A 94 1.24 16.83 6.40
N THR A 95 1.43 17.55 7.50
CA THR A 95 1.57 16.97 8.84
C THR A 95 0.33 16.17 9.25
N TYR A 96 -0.88 16.67 8.94
CA TYR A 96 -2.11 15.93 9.21
C TYR A 96 -2.17 14.63 8.38
N VAL A 97 -1.88 14.69 7.08
CA VAL A 97 -1.93 13.51 6.20
C VAL A 97 -0.90 12.47 6.61
N GLU A 98 0.33 12.89 6.93
CA GLU A 98 1.40 12.01 7.42
C GLU A 98 0.98 11.30 8.71
N ASN A 99 0.47 12.04 9.70
CA ASN A 99 0.04 11.47 10.98
C ASN A 99 -1.18 10.55 10.86
N ASN A 100 -1.97 10.70 9.79
CA ASN A 100 -3.20 9.93 9.56
C ASN A 100 -3.08 8.97 8.37
N ILE A 101 -1.87 8.75 7.83
CA ILE A 101 -1.67 8.03 6.57
C ILE A 101 -2.24 6.61 6.64
N LYS A 102 -2.00 5.92 7.75
CA LYS A 102 -2.52 4.56 8.00
C LYS A 102 -4.04 4.55 8.00
N HIS A 103 -4.68 5.51 8.67
CA HIS A 103 -6.15 5.62 8.70
C HIS A 103 -6.74 5.94 7.32
N ILE A 104 -6.08 6.79 6.54
CA ILE A 104 -6.51 7.14 5.18
C ILE A 104 -6.42 5.91 4.26
N VAL A 105 -5.31 5.16 4.35
CA VAL A 105 -5.06 3.98 3.52
C VAL A 105 -5.95 2.80 3.93
N ASP A 106 -6.01 2.45 5.22
CA ASP A 106 -6.83 1.34 5.73
C ASP A 106 -8.33 1.64 5.64
N GLY A 107 -8.71 2.92 5.73
CA GLY A 107 -10.07 3.39 5.46
C GLY A 107 -10.46 3.27 3.97
N SER A 108 -9.50 3.01 3.09
CA SER A 108 -9.73 2.68 1.69
C SER A 108 -9.65 1.17 1.49
N ASN A 109 -10.35 0.66 0.46
CA ASN A 109 -10.29 -0.78 0.14
C ASN A 109 -9.05 -1.17 -0.70
N ILE A 110 -8.00 -0.33 -0.74
CA ILE A 110 -6.88 -0.51 -1.68
C ILE A 110 -6.01 -1.72 -1.30
N ILE A 111 -5.73 -1.93 -0.01
CA ILE A 111 -4.85 -3.01 0.44
C ILE A 111 -5.52 -4.38 0.24
N GLN A 112 -6.84 -4.46 0.41
CA GLN A 112 -7.62 -5.67 0.11
C GLN A 112 -7.50 -6.02 -1.38
N GLN A 113 -7.58 -5.02 -2.26
CA GLN A 113 -7.40 -5.22 -3.70
C GLN A 113 -5.98 -5.67 -4.05
N VAL A 114 -4.97 -5.08 -3.41
CA VAL A 114 -3.57 -5.50 -3.56
C VAL A 114 -3.40 -6.96 -3.12
N SER A 115 -3.99 -7.36 -2.00
CA SER A 115 -3.93 -8.75 -1.52
C SER A 115 -4.56 -9.74 -2.50
N LEU A 116 -5.73 -9.41 -3.06
CA LEU A 116 -6.38 -10.23 -4.09
C LEU A 116 -5.53 -10.32 -5.36
N LEU A 117 -4.93 -9.20 -5.79
CA LEU A 117 -4.04 -9.16 -6.95
C LEU A 117 -2.81 -10.05 -6.75
N ILE A 118 -2.20 -9.99 -5.57
CA ILE A 118 -1.10 -10.89 -5.18
C ILE A 118 -1.55 -12.34 -5.23
N GLY A 119 -2.71 -12.68 -4.66
CA GLY A 119 -3.26 -14.03 -4.69
C GLY A 119 -3.44 -14.55 -6.12
N ASN A 120 -3.93 -13.71 -7.03
CA ASN A 120 -4.08 -14.05 -8.45
C ASN A 120 -2.73 -14.22 -9.18
N ILE A 121 -1.74 -13.37 -8.90
CA ILE A 121 -0.40 -13.48 -9.50
C ILE A 121 0.28 -14.76 -9.02
N THR A 122 0.24 -15.03 -7.72
CA THR A 122 0.97 -16.13 -7.08
C THR A 122 0.31 -17.49 -7.27
N SER A 123 -1.01 -17.56 -7.48
CA SER A 123 -1.70 -18.81 -7.84
C SER A 123 -1.55 -19.20 -9.31
N ASN A 124 -1.09 -18.27 -10.16
CA ASN A 124 -0.96 -18.54 -11.57
C ASN A 124 0.03 -19.70 -11.82
N TYR A 125 -0.21 -20.47 -12.88
CA TYR A 125 0.58 -21.65 -13.28
C TYR A 125 0.62 -22.76 -12.22
N GLY A 126 -0.46 -22.96 -11.47
CA GLY A 126 -0.64 -24.11 -10.56
C GLY A 126 0.10 -23.98 -9.22
N ARG A 127 0.55 -22.78 -8.87
CA ARG A 127 1.20 -22.47 -7.59
C ARG A 127 0.17 -22.18 -6.51
N ILE A 128 0.58 -22.24 -5.24
CA ILE A 128 -0.30 -21.94 -4.10
C ILE A 128 -0.49 -20.42 -4.02
N PRO A 129 -1.74 -19.89 -3.96
CA PRO A 129 -1.98 -18.47 -3.75
C PRO A 129 -1.39 -18.02 -2.40
N ILE A 130 -0.68 -16.91 -2.42
CA ILE A 130 -0.32 -16.19 -1.20
C ILE A 130 -1.42 -15.16 -0.94
N ILE A 131 -2.06 -15.27 0.22
CA ILE A 131 -3.03 -14.29 0.70
C ILE A 131 -2.33 -13.41 1.73
N SER A 132 -2.03 -12.18 1.36
CA SER A 132 -1.43 -11.20 2.28
C SER A 132 -2.48 -10.60 3.22
N PRO A 133 -2.10 -10.12 4.43
CA PRO A 133 -3.03 -9.42 5.31
C PRO A 133 -3.70 -8.23 4.60
N PRO A 134 -4.99 -7.96 4.87
CA PRO A 134 -5.75 -6.89 4.21
C PRO A 134 -5.46 -5.48 4.76
N ASP A 135 -4.52 -5.35 5.69
CA ASP A 135 -4.17 -4.11 6.38
C ASP A 135 -2.78 -3.63 5.96
N LEU A 136 -2.53 -2.32 6.11
CA LEU A 136 -1.20 -1.74 5.88
C LEU A 136 -0.18 -2.21 6.93
N ILE A 137 0.94 -2.78 6.47
CA ILE A 137 2.04 -3.33 7.27
C ILE A 137 3.30 -2.49 7.05
N ILE A 138 3.42 -1.39 7.78
CA ILE A 138 4.66 -0.60 7.81
C ILE A 138 5.60 -1.28 8.80
N ASP A 139 6.81 -1.64 8.38
CA ASP A 139 7.87 -2.06 9.30
C ASP A 139 8.15 -0.88 10.26
N SER A 140 7.85 -1.07 11.54
CA SER A 140 8.37 -0.18 12.58
C SER A 140 9.87 -0.51 12.74
N GLU A 141 10.73 0.46 12.44
CA GLU A 141 12.17 0.39 12.78
C GLU A 141 12.41 0.10 14.27
#